data_AF-A0AA38LJ75-F1
#
_entry.id   AF-A0AA38LJ75-F1
#
_cell.length_a   1.000
_cell.length_b   1.000
_cell.length_c   1.000
_cell.angle_alpha   90.00
_cell.angle_beta   90.00
_cell.angle_gamma   90.00
#
_symmetry.space_group_name_H-M   'P 1'
#
loop_
_entity.id
_entity.type
_entity.pdbx_description
1 polymer ?
#
loop_
_entity_poly.entity_id
_entity_poly.type
_entity_poly.pdbx_seq_one_letter_code
_entity_poly.pdbx_strand_id
1 'polypeptide(L)'
;MPNSCEIGQALPRDTKCMASATLSMAAVANSSTALKSLQPSRKSTHDFPCLRTKRGFLLTFHPSAAGPSAQKRSFVVEAKLKVAINGFGRIGRNFLRCWHGRKDSPLEVIVINDTGGVKQASHLLKYDSTLGTFEADVKAVGDDGISVDGKVIKVVSDRNPANLPWGEMGIDLVIEGTGVFVDKDGAGKHLQAGAKKVLITAPGKGDIPTYVVGVNAELYTHSDPIISNASCTTNCLAPFVKVLDQKF
;
A
#
# COMPACT_ATOMS: atom_id res chain seq x y z
N MET A 1 31.99 -16.14 49.25
CA MET A 1 31.29 -14.89 49.63
C MET A 1 30.32 -14.53 48.51
N PRO A 2 29.00 -14.54 48.75
CA PRO A 2 28.01 -13.89 47.89
C PRO A 2 27.60 -12.51 48.46
N ASN A 3 27.13 -11.62 47.58
CA ASN A 3 26.21 -10.47 47.75
C ASN A 3 26.52 -9.45 46.64
N SER A 4 25.70 -9.32 45.59
CA SER A 4 24.35 -8.72 45.55
C SER A 4 24.38 -7.18 45.50
N CYS A 5 24.04 -6.64 44.33
CA CYS A 5 23.55 -5.28 44.16
C CYS A 5 22.61 -5.25 42.94
N GLU A 6 21.36 -5.65 43.16
CA GLU A 6 20.27 -5.20 42.31
C GLU A 6 19.94 -3.74 42.67
N ILE A 7 19.63 -2.90 41.68
CA ILE A 7 18.66 -1.80 41.69
C ILE A 7 18.67 -1.21 40.26
N GLY A 8 17.50 -1.04 39.63
CA GLY A 8 17.42 -0.43 38.29
C GLY A 8 16.26 -0.97 37.45
N GLN A 9 15.03 -0.75 37.90
CA GLN A 9 13.81 -1.24 37.23
C GLN A 9 13.69 -0.72 35.79
N ALA A 10 13.19 -1.58 34.90
CA ALA A 10 12.88 -1.21 33.53
C ALA A 10 11.67 -0.26 33.46
N LEU A 11 11.83 0.87 32.78
CA LEU A 11 10.72 1.74 32.36
C LEU A 11 10.29 1.37 30.94
N PRO A 12 8.99 1.08 30.68
CA PRO A 12 8.50 0.89 29.32
C PRO A 12 8.56 2.23 28.57
N ARG A 13 9.32 2.27 27.47
CA ARG A 13 9.33 3.44 26.58
C ARG A 13 8.14 3.39 25.63
N ASP A 14 7.04 3.98 26.09
CA ASP A 14 5.86 4.31 25.27
C ASP A 14 6.25 5.28 24.13
N THR A 15 6.69 4.76 22.99
CA THR A 15 6.75 5.53 21.74
C THR A 15 5.33 5.71 21.16
N LYS A 16 4.57 6.61 21.80
CA LYS A 16 3.36 7.19 21.19
C LYS A 16 3.76 7.92 19.91
N CYS A 17 3.58 7.24 18.78
CA CYS A 17 3.60 7.90 17.47
C CYS A 17 2.44 8.91 17.44
N MET A 18 2.74 10.20 17.46
CA MET A 18 1.71 11.24 17.42
C MET A 18 1.02 11.24 16.05
N ALA A 19 -0.21 10.75 16.01
CA ALA A 19 -1.12 10.89 14.87
C ALA A 19 -2.55 11.11 15.37
N SER A 20 -2.95 12.37 15.53
CA SER A 20 -4.36 12.76 15.51
C SER A 20 -4.50 14.24 15.17
N ALA A 21 -5.02 14.50 13.97
CA ALA A 21 -5.53 15.79 13.54
C ALA A 21 -6.75 15.53 12.65
N THR A 22 -7.84 15.05 13.26
CA THR A 22 -9.09 14.77 12.55
C THR A 22 -9.82 16.09 12.29
N LEU A 23 -9.66 16.65 11.09
CA LEU A 23 -10.51 17.77 10.64
C LEU A 23 -11.78 17.21 10.00
N SER A 24 -12.91 17.36 10.68
CA SER A 24 -14.23 17.09 10.11
C SER A 24 -14.63 18.25 9.18
N MET A 25 -14.99 17.95 7.93
CA MET A 25 -15.74 18.90 7.11
C MET A 25 -17.24 18.61 7.23
N ALA A 26 -17.97 19.58 7.79
CA ALA A 26 -19.43 19.58 7.78
C ALA A 26 -19.95 19.86 6.36
N ALA A 27 -20.90 19.04 5.90
CA ALA A 27 -21.64 19.33 4.67
C ALA A 27 -22.66 20.46 4.94
N VAL A 28 -22.51 21.59 4.27
CA VAL A 28 -23.51 22.67 4.30
C VAL A 28 -24.66 22.31 3.36
N ALA A 29 -25.89 22.29 3.89
CA ALA A 29 -27.10 22.14 3.12
C ALA A 29 -27.80 23.49 2.93
N ASN A 30 -28.22 23.78 1.69
CA ASN A 30 -29.46 24.48 1.33
C ASN A 30 -29.54 24.55 -0.22
N SER A 31 -30.59 24.01 -0.86
CA SER A 31 -31.86 24.69 -1.18
C SER A 31 -31.66 25.85 -2.18
N SER A 32 -32.40 26.02 -3.28
CA SER A 32 -33.70 25.44 -3.68
C SER A 32 -33.97 25.74 -5.15
N THR A 33 -34.86 25.00 -5.81
CA THR A 33 -35.92 25.52 -6.72
C THR A 33 -36.75 24.35 -7.25
N ALA A 34 -38.04 24.35 -6.97
CA ALA A 34 -39.00 23.50 -7.66
C ALA A 34 -39.69 24.28 -8.77
N LEU A 35 -39.87 23.69 -9.96
CA LEU A 35 -40.89 24.14 -10.90
C LEU A 35 -41.66 22.94 -11.47
N LYS A 36 -42.96 23.15 -11.69
CA LYS A 36 -43.97 22.14 -12.02
C LYS A 36 -44.03 21.90 -13.54
N SER A 37 -44.54 20.76 -13.99
CA SER A 37 -45.89 20.72 -14.61
C SER A 37 -46.31 19.39 -15.26
N LEU A 38 -47.63 19.13 -15.16
CA LEU A 38 -48.54 18.45 -16.10
C LEU A 38 -48.52 16.90 -16.29
N GLN A 39 -49.74 16.41 -16.54
CA GLN A 39 -50.31 15.05 -16.59
C GLN A 39 -51.23 14.99 -17.86
N PRO A 40 -52.02 13.92 -18.17
CA PRO A 40 -51.87 12.46 -18.05
C PRO A 40 -52.41 11.63 -19.27
N SER A 41 -52.39 10.28 -19.13
CA SER A 41 -53.24 9.26 -19.82
C SER A 41 -52.81 8.80 -21.24
N ARG A 42 -53.20 7.63 -21.80
CA ARG A 42 -54.38 6.74 -21.59
C ARG A 42 -54.13 5.32 -22.21
N LYS A 43 -54.59 4.23 -21.56
CA LYS A 43 -55.13 2.89 -22.05
C LYS A 43 -54.42 2.14 -23.24
N SER A 44 -54.57 0.83 -23.51
CA SER A 44 -55.62 -0.17 -23.25
C SER A 44 -55.16 -1.65 -23.40
N THR A 45 -55.77 -2.60 -22.63
CA THR A 45 -56.29 -3.96 -23.03
C THR A 45 -55.42 -4.90 -23.91
N HIS A 46 -55.11 -6.16 -23.54
CA HIS A 46 -55.95 -7.38 -23.44
C HIS A 46 -55.03 -8.57 -22.98
N ASP A 47 -55.43 -9.79 -22.55
CA ASP A 47 -56.74 -10.41 -22.23
C ASP A 47 -56.58 -11.63 -21.27
N PHE A 48 -57.68 -12.38 -21.02
CA PHE A 48 -57.74 -13.69 -20.33
C PHE A 48 -58.04 -14.84 -21.31
N PRO A 49 -57.72 -16.12 -20.98
CA PRO A 49 -58.77 -16.99 -20.42
C PRO A 49 -58.33 -17.94 -19.29
N CYS A 50 -59.32 -18.42 -18.52
CA CYS A 50 -59.19 -19.31 -17.36
C CYS A 50 -59.70 -20.73 -17.66
N LEU A 51 -59.05 -21.78 -17.11
CA LEU A 51 -59.51 -23.17 -17.21
C LEU A 51 -59.35 -24.00 -15.91
N ARG A 52 -60.30 -23.79 -14.99
CA ARG A 52 -61.15 -24.80 -14.31
C ARG A 52 -60.56 -26.10 -13.69
N THR A 53 -60.56 -26.14 -12.34
CA THR A 53 -60.76 -27.33 -11.42
C THR A 53 -59.68 -28.42 -11.35
N LYS A 54 -59.52 -29.22 -10.27
CA LYS A 54 -60.40 -29.60 -9.13
C LYS A 54 -59.69 -29.52 -7.75
N ARG A 55 -60.46 -29.62 -6.67
CA ARG A 55 -60.01 -29.64 -5.26
C ARG A 55 -59.21 -30.91 -4.92
N GLY A 56 -58.18 -30.76 -4.09
CA GLY A 56 -57.48 -31.82 -3.36
C GLY A 56 -56.96 -31.26 -2.03
N PHE A 57 -57.27 -31.94 -0.92
CA PHE A 57 -57.11 -31.48 0.47
C PHE A 57 -55.69 -31.68 1.01
N LEU A 58 -55.10 -30.69 1.73
CA LEU A 58 -54.52 -30.85 3.09
C LEU A 58 -54.04 -29.50 3.68
N LEU A 59 -53.93 -29.44 5.01
CA LEU A 59 -53.50 -28.28 5.82
C LEU A 59 -52.05 -27.81 5.58
N THR A 60 -51.79 -26.51 5.80
CA THR A 60 -50.57 -26.03 6.46
C THR A 60 -50.85 -24.87 7.41
N PHE A 61 -50.06 -24.83 8.49
CA PHE A 61 -50.15 -23.87 9.59
C PHE A 61 -49.52 -22.52 9.21
N HIS A 62 -49.99 -21.43 9.85
CA HIS A 62 -49.13 -20.27 10.07
C HIS A 62 -48.16 -20.55 11.22
N PRO A 63 -46.85 -20.35 11.01
CA PRO A 63 -45.99 -19.85 12.08
C PRO A 63 -45.42 -18.48 11.70
N SER A 64 -45.60 -17.51 12.58
CA SER A 64 -44.86 -16.26 12.57
C SER A 64 -43.39 -16.54 12.89
N ALA A 65 -42.48 -16.11 12.02
CA ALA A 65 -41.05 -15.99 12.33
C ALA A 65 -40.41 -14.93 11.44
N ALA A 66 -40.38 -13.68 11.90
CA ALA A 66 -39.52 -12.66 11.34
C ALA A 66 -38.06 -13.03 11.69
N GLY A 67 -37.36 -13.68 10.75
CA GLY A 67 -35.93 -13.96 10.90
C GLY A 67 -35.13 -12.66 10.90
N PRO A 68 -34.06 -12.53 11.71
CA PRO A 68 -33.20 -11.36 11.65
C PRO A 68 -32.52 -11.31 10.28
N SER A 69 -32.59 -10.15 9.62
CA SER A 69 -31.91 -9.93 8.35
C SER A 69 -30.41 -10.19 8.51
N ALA A 70 -29.89 -11.23 7.86
CA ALA A 70 -28.46 -11.50 7.83
C ALA A 70 -27.75 -10.33 7.15
N GLN A 71 -27.19 -9.42 7.95
CA GLN A 71 -26.35 -8.34 7.45
C GLN A 71 -25.13 -8.97 6.79
N LYS A 72 -25.12 -8.99 5.45
CA LYS A 72 -23.90 -9.18 4.68
C LYS A 72 -22.92 -8.09 5.09
N ARG A 73 -22.02 -8.40 6.02
CA ARG A 73 -20.80 -7.63 6.22
C ARG A 73 -19.96 -7.80 4.96
N SER A 74 -20.17 -6.90 4.01
CA SER A 74 -19.23 -6.69 2.91
C SER A 74 -17.91 -6.23 3.53
N PHE A 75 -16.99 -7.16 3.71
CA PHE A 75 -15.59 -6.82 3.95
C PHE A 75 -15.11 -6.07 2.70
N VAL A 76 -14.97 -4.76 2.83
CA VAL A 76 -14.24 -3.96 1.85
C VAL A 76 -12.78 -4.37 2.01
N VAL A 77 -12.34 -5.29 1.17
CA VAL A 77 -10.92 -5.60 1.05
C VAL A 77 -10.28 -4.41 0.35
N GLU A 78 -9.65 -3.53 1.13
CA GLU A 78 -8.88 -2.42 0.59
C GLU A 78 -7.75 -3.00 -0.28
N ALA A 79 -7.83 -2.72 -1.58
CA ALA A 79 -6.90 -3.28 -2.56
C ALA A 79 -5.51 -2.65 -2.35
N LYS A 80 -4.57 -3.44 -1.84
CA LYS A 80 -3.20 -3.00 -1.60
C LYS A 80 -2.42 -2.89 -2.91
N LEU A 81 -1.58 -1.87 -3.01
CA LEU A 81 -0.64 -1.70 -4.10
C LEU A 81 0.50 -2.72 -3.94
N LYS A 82 0.71 -3.53 -4.98
CA LYS A 82 1.79 -4.51 -5.03
C LYS A 82 3.12 -3.81 -5.29
N VAL A 83 4.05 -3.99 -4.36
CA VAL A 83 5.37 -3.34 -4.38
C VAL A 83 6.47 -4.35 -4.68
N ALA A 84 7.34 -3.99 -5.62
CA ALA A 84 8.64 -4.63 -5.83
C ALA A 84 9.76 -3.73 -5.27
N ILE A 85 10.81 -4.34 -4.73
CA ILE A 85 12.04 -3.64 -4.33
C ILE A 85 13.17 -4.06 -5.27
N ASN A 86 13.73 -3.12 -6.03
CA ASN A 86 14.92 -3.39 -6.84
C ASN A 86 16.20 -2.94 -6.10
N GLY A 87 17.09 -3.89 -5.83
CA GLY A 87 18.32 -3.67 -5.06
C GLY A 87 18.11 -3.73 -3.55
N PHE A 88 18.44 -4.87 -2.93
CA PHE A 88 18.26 -5.10 -1.49
C PHE A 88 19.48 -4.64 -0.65
N GLY A 89 20.03 -3.49 -1.06
CA GLY A 89 21.04 -2.75 -0.31
C GLY A 89 20.45 -2.06 0.92
N ARG A 90 21.21 -1.12 1.51
CA ARG A 90 20.82 -0.40 2.74
C ARG A 90 19.40 0.18 2.67
N ILE A 91 19.06 0.87 1.57
CA ILE A 91 17.75 1.49 1.41
C ILE A 91 16.63 0.45 1.22
N GLY A 92 16.83 -0.56 0.38
CA GLY A 92 15.84 -1.62 0.16
C GLY A 92 15.47 -2.40 1.43
N ARG A 93 16.47 -2.76 2.25
CA ARG A 93 16.23 -3.44 3.54
C ARG A 93 15.56 -2.52 4.56
N ASN A 94 15.98 -1.26 4.64
CA ASN A 94 15.37 -0.28 5.53
C ASN A 94 13.92 0.01 5.13
N PHE A 95 13.63 0.09 3.83
CA PHE A 95 12.25 0.21 3.33
C PHE A 95 11.39 -0.96 3.80
N LEU A 96 11.87 -2.20 3.68
CA LEU A 96 11.13 -3.37 4.13
C LEU A 96 10.92 -3.38 5.65
N ARG A 97 11.95 -3.06 6.45
CA ARG A 97 11.84 -2.92 7.92
C ARG A 97 10.81 -1.84 8.30
N CYS A 98 10.85 -0.67 7.66
CA CYS A 98 9.91 0.42 7.91
C CYS A 98 8.49 0.13 7.42
N TRP A 99 8.32 -0.65 6.35
CA TRP A 99 7.01 -1.11 5.87
C TRP A 99 6.38 -2.11 6.84
N HIS A 100 7.15 -3.11 7.28
CA HIS A 100 6.70 -4.14 8.21
C HIS A 100 6.20 -3.55 9.54
N GLY A 101 6.87 -2.52 10.07
CA GLY A 101 6.43 -1.80 11.27
C GLY A 101 5.12 -1.01 11.15
N ARG A 102 4.47 -0.96 9.98
CA ARG A 102 3.20 -0.25 9.75
C ARG A 102 2.03 -1.24 9.71
N LYS A 103 1.10 -1.09 10.65
CA LYS A 103 -0.11 -1.94 10.75
C LYS A 103 -1.00 -1.81 9.51
N ASP A 104 -1.34 -0.57 9.16
CA ASP A 104 -2.32 -0.23 8.11
C ASP A 104 -1.62 0.39 6.90
N SER A 105 -0.67 -0.36 6.30
CA SER A 105 -0.05 0.07 5.05
C SER A 105 -0.92 -0.29 3.83
N PRO A 106 -1.18 0.65 2.90
CA PRO A 106 -1.80 0.37 1.60
C PRO A 106 -0.83 -0.30 0.62
N LEU A 107 0.42 -0.53 1.03
CA LEU A 107 1.43 -1.22 0.26
C LEU A 107 1.52 -2.69 0.70
N GLU A 108 1.81 -3.57 -0.25
CA GLU A 108 2.15 -4.97 0.01
C GLU A 108 3.44 -5.31 -0.74
N VAL A 109 4.52 -5.64 -0.02
CA VAL A 109 5.78 -6.03 -0.66
C VAL A 109 5.69 -7.47 -1.11
N ILE A 110 5.66 -7.69 -2.42
CA ILE A 110 5.49 -9.01 -3.05
C ILE A 110 6.83 -9.64 -3.41
N VAL A 111 7.78 -8.82 -3.87
CA VAL A 111 9.01 -9.31 -4.50
C VAL A 111 10.20 -8.37 -4.29
N ILE A 112 11.38 -8.95 -4.16
CA ILE A 112 12.68 -8.29 -4.05
C ILE A 112 13.57 -8.79 -5.19
N ASN A 113 14.21 -7.89 -5.94
CA ASN A 113 15.32 -8.26 -6.82
C ASN A 113 16.65 -8.01 -6.11
N ASP A 114 17.44 -9.07 -5.92
CA ASP A 114 18.76 -8.99 -5.30
C ASP A 114 19.74 -10.04 -5.87
N THR A 115 20.92 -9.58 -6.28
CA THR A 115 21.95 -10.44 -6.87
C THR A 115 22.73 -11.28 -5.86
N GLY A 116 22.57 -11.04 -4.55
CA GLY A 116 23.17 -11.86 -3.49
C GLY A 116 22.37 -13.12 -3.15
N GLY A 117 21.14 -13.22 -3.65
CA GLY A 117 20.26 -14.37 -3.43
C GLY A 117 19.68 -14.45 -2.02
N VAL A 118 18.71 -15.37 -1.84
CA VAL A 118 17.88 -15.48 -0.63
C VAL A 118 18.69 -15.52 0.66
N LYS A 119 19.72 -16.37 0.75
CA LYS A 119 20.48 -16.58 2.00
C LYS A 119 21.21 -15.31 2.46
N GLN A 120 21.78 -14.55 1.53
CA GLN A 120 22.45 -13.29 1.86
C GLN A 120 21.43 -12.22 2.21
N ALA A 121 20.38 -12.08 1.40
CA ALA A 121 19.30 -11.13 1.62
C ALA A 121 18.58 -11.34 2.98
N SER A 122 18.25 -12.58 3.34
CA SER A 122 17.62 -12.91 4.64
C SER A 122 18.54 -12.61 5.83
N HIS A 123 19.84 -12.91 5.71
CA HIS A 123 20.81 -12.64 6.77
C HIS A 123 21.01 -11.13 6.98
N LEU A 124 21.21 -10.37 5.89
CA LEU A 124 21.38 -8.91 5.95
C LEU A 124 20.09 -8.15 6.32
N LEU A 125 18.91 -8.76 6.13
CA LEU A 125 17.66 -8.23 6.65
C LEU A 125 17.56 -8.42 8.16
N LYS A 126 17.89 -9.63 8.66
CA LYS A 126 17.83 -9.95 10.10
C LYS A 126 18.88 -9.20 10.91
N TYR A 127 20.09 -9.05 10.41
CA TYR A 127 21.21 -8.42 11.13
C TYR A 127 21.70 -7.18 10.37
N ASP A 128 21.58 -6.00 11.00
CA ASP A 128 22.11 -4.74 10.48
C ASP A 128 23.00 -4.07 11.53
N SER A 129 24.19 -3.62 11.13
CA SER A 129 25.19 -3.08 12.06
C SER A 129 24.83 -1.70 12.64
N THR A 130 23.89 -0.97 12.02
CA THR A 130 23.47 0.37 12.47
C THR A 130 22.09 0.34 13.14
N LEU A 131 21.16 -0.44 12.59
CA LEU A 131 19.79 -0.57 13.11
C LEU A 131 19.58 -1.78 14.03
N GLY A 132 20.62 -2.58 14.27
CA GLY A 132 20.56 -3.78 15.09
C GLY A 132 19.80 -4.95 14.45
N THR A 133 19.52 -5.96 15.26
CA THR A 133 18.70 -7.11 14.89
C THR A 133 17.27 -6.65 14.54
N PHE A 134 16.68 -7.24 13.50
CA PHE A 134 15.29 -7.00 13.16
C PHE A 134 14.38 -7.84 14.07
N GLU A 135 13.45 -7.20 14.77
CA GLU A 135 12.46 -7.84 15.64
C GLU A 135 11.29 -8.47 14.85
N ALA A 136 11.65 -9.31 13.87
CA ALA A 136 10.76 -10.15 13.09
C ALA A 136 11.40 -11.54 12.89
N ASP A 137 10.58 -12.58 12.70
CA ASP A 137 10.99 -13.93 12.33
C ASP A 137 11.35 -13.97 10.83
N VAL A 138 12.64 -13.76 10.54
CA VAL A 138 13.18 -13.75 9.17
C VAL A 138 13.78 -15.11 8.84
N LYS A 139 13.23 -15.79 7.83
CA LYS A 139 13.66 -17.12 7.38
C LYS A 139 13.83 -17.17 5.86
N ALA A 140 14.87 -17.85 5.39
CA ALA A 140 14.95 -18.26 3.99
C ALA A 140 13.87 -19.32 3.70
N VAL A 141 13.22 -19.23 2.54
CA VAL A 141 12.20 -20.17 2.07
C VAL A 141 12.63 -20.65 0.67
N GLY A 142 13.23 -21.84 0.62
CA GLY A 142 13.86 -22.34 -0.61
C GLY A 142 14.97 -21.40 -1.11
N ASP A 143 15.15 -21.38 -2.43
CA ASP A 143 16.14 -20.55 -3.12
C ASP A 143 15.55 -19.25 -3.71
N ASP A 144 14.23 -19.06 -3.66
CA ASP A 144 13.50 -17.93 -4.26
C ASP A 144 12.52 -17.19 -3.32
N GLY A 145 12.60 -17.38 -1.99
CA GLY A 145 11.73 -16.69 -1.04
C GLY A 145 12.35 -16.31 0.31
N ILE A 146 11.86 -15.23 0.91
CA ILE A 146 12.14 -14.84 2.30
C ILE A 146 10.81 -14.72 3.04
N SER A 147 10.66 -15.44 4.15
CA SER A 147 9.56 -15.24 5.10
C SER A 147 9.94 -14.15 6.11
N VAL A 148 8.99 -13.25 6.40
CA VAL A 148 9.04 -12.28 7.49
C VAL A 148 7.73 -12.40 8.28
N ASP A 149 7.79 -12.92 9.51
CA ASP A 149 6.63 -13.26 10.35
C ASP A 149 5.58 -14.12 9.60
N GLY A 150 6.05 -15.13 8.87
CA GLY A 150 5.22 -16.03 8.07
C GLY A 150 4.75 -15.47 6.72
N LYS A 151 4.94 -14.18 6.43
CA LYS A 151 4.65 -13.59 5.11
C LYS A 151 5.81 -13.87 4.16
N VAL A 152 5.56 -14.64 3.11
CA VAL A 152 6.58 -14.96 2.10
C VAL A 152 6.65 -13.86 1.05
N ILE A 153 7.85 -13.32 0.87
CA ILE A 153 8.22 -12.34 -0.16
C ILE A 153 9.13 -13.07 -1.15
N LYS A 154 8.80 -13.02 -2.45
CA LYS A 154 9.62 -13.65 -3.49
C LYS A 154 10.95 -12.92 -3.66
N VAL A 155 12.01 -13.66 -3.94
CA VAL A 155 13.31 -13.12 -4.34
C VAL A 155 13.59 -13.54 -5.78
N VAL A 156 13.93 -12.57 -6.60
CA VAL A 156 14.43 -12.76 -7.97
C VAL A 156 15.83 -12.18 -8.08
N SER A 157 16.55 -12.54 -9.15
CA SER A 157 17.93 -12.10 -9.38
C SER A 157 18.17 -11.88 -10.88
N ASP A 158 18.05 -10.63 -11.33
CA ASP A 158 18.56 -10.19 -12.62
C ASP A 158 19.19 -8.79 -12.48
N ARG A 159 20.24 -8.52 -13.26
CA ARG A 159 20.91 -7.20 -13.35
C ARG A 159 20.24 -6.27 -14.35
N ASN A 160 19.46 -6.78 -15.29
CA ASN A 160 18.71 -6.01 -16.28
C ASN A 160 17.24 -5.88 -15.85
N PRO A 161 16.75 -4.69 -15.47
CA PRO A 161 15.38 -4.55 -14.98
C PRO A 161 14.28 -4.93 -15.98
N ALA A 162 14.57 -4.91 -17.28
CA ALA A 162 13.62 -5.27 -18.33
C ALA A 162 13.31 -6.78 -18.38
N ASN A 163 14.16 -7.62 -17.75
CA ASN A 163 13.94 -9.07 -17.67
C ASN A 163 13.06 -9.48 -16.47
N LEU A 164 12.75 -8.54 -15.57
CA LEU A 164 12.10 -8.86 -14.30
C LEU A 164 10.58 -9.07 -14.49
N PRO A 165 9.95 -10.04 -13.82
CA PRO A 165 8.56 -10.47 -14.09
C PRO A 165 7.49 -9.54 -13.47
N TRP A 166 7.63 -8.22 -13.63
CA TRP A 166 6.74 -7.25 -12.99
C TRP A 166 5.31 -7.28 -13.51
N GLY A 167 5.13 -7.43 -14.82
CA GLY A 167 3.82 -7.59 -15.44
C GLY A 167 3.09 -8.86 -14.98
N GLU A 168 3.80 -9.99 -14.93
CA GLU A 168 3.26 -11.28 -14.47
C GLU A 168 2.81 -11.23 -13.00
N MET A 169 3.59 -10.55 -12.14
CA MET A 169 3.26 -10.39 -10.72
C MET A 169 2.21 -9.28 -10.46
N GLY A 170 1.95 -8.44 -11.46
CA GLY A 170 1.04 -7.30 -11.41
C GLY A 170 1.54 -6.16 -10.53
N ILE A 171 2.83 -5.82 -10.61
CA ILE A 171 3.47 -4.82 -9.75
C ILE A 171 2.96 -3.40 -10.06
N ASP A 172 2.42 -2.74 -9.04
CA ASP A 172 1.95 -1.36 -9.13
C ASP A 172 3.10 -0.35 -8.95
N LEU A 173 4.05 -0.65 -8.06
CA LEU A 173 5.15 0.25 -7.70
C LEU A 173 6.48 -0.50 -7.56
N VAL A 174 7.52 -0.01 -8.24
CA VAL A 174 8.91 -0.39 -7.97
C VAL A 174 9.56 0.66 -7.07
N ILE A 175 10.17 0.22 -5.98
CA ILE A 175 11.15 0.99 -5.21
C ILE A 175 12.53 0.74 -5.83
N GLU A 176 13.04 1.71 -6.58
CA GLU A 176 14.34 1.64 -7.25
C GLU A 176 15.45 2.09 -6.28
N GLY A 177 16.05 1.11 -5.63
CA GLY A 177 17.04 1.26 -4.55
C GLY A 177 18.47 0.82 -4.90
N THR A 178 18.76 0.51 -6.17
CA THR A 178 20.12 0.15 -6.61
C THR A 178 21.06 1.36 -6.65
N GLY A 179 20.51 2.55 -6.93
CA GLY A 179 21.28 3.76 -7.22
C GLY A 179 21.92 3.79 -8.62
N VAL A 180 21.69 2.76 -9.45
CA VAL A 180 22.20 2.67 -10.83
C VAL A 180 21.20 3.26 -11.81
N PHE A 181 19.92 2.88 -11.69
CA PHE A 181 18.85 3.24 -12.63
C PHE A 181 18.16 4.55 -12.22
N VAL A 182 18.91 5.66 -12.31
CA VAL A 182 18.48 6.99 -11.83
C VAL A 182 18.04 7.96 -12.93
N ASP A 183 18.06 7.54 -14.19
CA ASP A 183 17.58 8.28 -15.37
C ASP A 183 16.31 7.64 -15.96
N LYS A 184 15.64 8.35 -16.88
CA LYS A 184 14.38 7.89 -17.50
C LYS A 184 14.54 6.57 -18.25
N ASP A 185 15.66 6.37 -18.93
CA ASP A 185 15.91 5.15 -19.71
C ASP A 185 16.22 3.94 -18.81
N GLY A 186 17.04 4.14 -17.77
CA GLY A 186 17.36 3.12 -16.78
C GLY A 186 16.15 2.69 -15.97
N ALA A 187 15.44 3.64 -15.36
CA ALA A 187 14.24 3.38 -14.57
C ALA A 187 13.06 2.91 -15.46
N GLY A 188 12.98 3.40 -16.70
CA GLY A 188 11.95 3.03 -17.67
C GLY A 188 11.95 1.53 -18.03
N LYS A 189 13.05 0.82 -17.85
CA LYS A 189 13.12 -0.64 -18.00
C LYS A 189 12.16 -1.39 -17.06
N HIS A 190 11.85 -0.84 -15.89
CA HIS A 190 10.84 -1.41 -15.00
C HIS A 190 9.43 -1.29 -15.57
N LEU A 191 9.13 -0.20 -16.28
CA LEU A 191 7.86 -0.01 -16.98
C LEU A 191 7.75 -0.96 -18.18
N GLN A 192 8.85 -1.16 -18.91
CA GLN A 192 8.95 -2.14 -20.01
C GLN A 192 8.70 -3.58 -19.51
N ALA A 193 9.21 -3.92 -18.32
CA ALA A 193 8.94 -5.16 -17.61
C ALA A 193 7.50 -5.28 -17.05
N GLY A 194 6.67 -4.24 -17.18
CA GLY A 194 5.24 -4.27 -16.83
C GLY A 194 4.88 -3.68 -15.46
N ALA A 195 5.79 -3.00 -14.76
CA ALA A 195 5.43 -2.23 -13.56
C ALA A 195 4.68 -0.93 -13.93
N LYS A 196 3.74 -0.49 -13.10
CA LYS A 196 2.93 0.72 -13.40
C LYS A 196 3.63 2.04 -13.01
N LYS A 197 4.47 2.05 -11.98
CA LYS A 197 5.19 3.24 -11.50
C LYS A 197 6.54 2.88 -10.88
N VAL A 198 7.50 3.81 -10.96
CA VAL A 198 8.84 3.69 -10.35
C VAL A 198 9.11 4.87 -9.41
N LEU A 199 9.56 4.58 -8.20
CA LEU A 199 10.06 5.54 -7.21
C LEU A 199 11.56 5.35 -7.03
N ILE A 200 12.35 6.29 -7.53
CA ILE A 200 13.81 6.29 -7.40
C ILE A 200 14.20 6.82 -6.02
N THR A 201 14.95 6.05 -5.22
CA THR A 201 15.37 6.45 -3.86
C THR A 201 16.66 7.28 -3.83
N ALA A 202 16.91 8.04 -4.90
CA ALA A 202 18.08 8.86 -5.15
C ALA A 202 17.68 10.02 -6.09
N PRO A 203 18.49 11.10 -6.22
CA PRO A 203 18.23 12.15 -7.19
C PRO A 203 18.06 11.60 -8.61
N GLY A 204 16.93 11.92 -9.24
CA GLY A 204 16.70 11.64 -10.65
C GLY A 204 17.63 12.46 -11.54
N LYS A 205 18.07 11.90 -12.67
CA LYS A 205 18.81 12.60 -13.72
C LYS A 205 17.87 13.09 -14.81
N GLY A 206 18.16 14.28 -15.35
CA GLY A 206 17.30 14.95 -16.33
C GLY A 206 15.95 15.34 -15.70
N ASP A 207 14.92 15.48 -16.53
CA ASP A 207 13.62 16.02 -16.11
C ASP A 207 12.73 14.96 -15.42
N ILE A 208 13.24 14.29 -14.40
CA ILE A 208 12.46 13.41 -13.52
C ILE A 208 11.87 14.26 -12.39
N PRO A 209 10.54 14.33 -12.25
CA PRO A 209 9.91 15.10 -11.18
C PRO A 209 10.31 14.53 -9.82
N THR A 210 10.76 15.42 -8.96
CA THR A 210 11.41 15.11 -7.68
C THR A 210 10.60 15.70 -6.54
N TYR A 211 10.21 14.87 -5.59
CA TYR A 211 9.31 15.23 -4.50
C TYR A 211 9.97 14.97 -3.14
N VAL A 212 9.82 15.93 -2.24
CA VAL A 212 10.20 15.84 -0.82
C VAL A 212 8.94 16.06 0.01
N VAL A 213 8.61 15.05 0.84
CA VAL A 213 7.40 15.05 1.67
C VAL A 213 7.43 16.22 2.65
N GLY A 214 6.33 17.00 2.70
CA GLY A 214 6.22 18.23 3.49
C GLY A 214 6.77 19.49 2.79
N VAL A 215 7.53 19.35 1.70
CA VAL A 215 8.13 20.48 0.97
C VAL A 215 7.39 20.77 -0.33
N ASN A 216 7.21 19.79 -1.21
CA ASN A 216 6.55 19.96 -2.51
C ASN A 216 5.76 18.73 -2.97
N ALA A 217 5.53 17.74 -2.10
CA ALA A 217 4.78 16.53 -2.43
C ALA A 217 3.30 16.80 -2.77
N GLU A 218 2.77 17.95 -2.38
CA GLU A 218 1.46 18.48 -2.82
C GLU A 218 1.38 18.74 -4.33
N LEU A 219 2.52 18.88 -5.02
CA LEU A 219 2.59 19.03 -6.47
C LEU A 219 2.60 17.69 -7.23
N TYR A 220 2.60 16.56 -6.51
CA TYR A 220 2.61 15.24 -7.13
C TYR A 220 1.31 14.99 -7.92
N THR A 221 1.47 14.51 -9.15
CA THR A 221 0.36 14.05 -9.99
C THR A 221 0.56 12.59 -10.38
N HIS A 222 -0.54 11.86 -10.62
CA HIS A 222 -0.44 10.45 -10.95
C HIS A 222 0.14 10.17 -12.35
N SER A 223 0.17 11.17 -13.24
CA SER A 223 0.61 11.04 -14.64
C SER A 223 2.08 10.67 -14.82
N ASP A 224 2.97 11.06 -13.90
CA ASP A 224 4.40 10.76 -14.03
C ASP A 224 4.69 9.30 -13.65
N PRO A 225 5.11 8.42 -14.59
CA PRO A 225 5.33 7.00 -14.29
C PRO A 225 6.66 6.75 -13.56
N ILE A 226 7.56 7.74 -13.54
CA ILE A 226 8.86 7.69 -12.85
C ILE A 226 9.01 8.97 -12.05
N ILE A 227 9.24 8.84 -10.74
CA ILE A 227 9.44 9.97 -9.83
C ILE A 227 10.67 9.71 -8.93
N SER A 228 11.28 10.78 -8.41
CA SER A 228 12.41 10.71 -7.48
C SER A 228 12.03 11.19 -6.07
N ASN A 229 12.53 10.48 -5.05
CA ASN A 229 12.47 10.91 -3.65
C ASN A 229 13.69 11.75 -3.22
N ALA A 230 14.40 12.35 -4.18
CA ALA A 230 15.63 13.13 -3.98
C ALA A 230 16.77 12.37 -3.26
N SER A 231 17.73 13.10 -2.68
CA SER A 231 18.75 12.54 -1.78
C SER A 231 18.36 12.68 -0.31
N CYS A 232 19.01 11.92 0.58
CA CYS A 232 18.87 12.11 2.02
C CYS A 232 19.26 13.54 2.47
N THR A 233 20.31 14.12 1.90
CA THR A 233 20.71 15.52 2.17
C THR A 233 19.64 16.50 1.71
N THR A 234 18.99 16.28 0.57
CA THR A 234 17.87 17.11 0.08
C THR A 234 16.67 17.02 1.02
N ASN A 235 16.30 15.80 1.46
CA ASN A 235 15.21 15.61 2.41
C ASN A 235 15.50 16.26 3.77
N CYS A 236 16.76 16.31 4.20
CA CYS A 236 17.18 17.01 5.41
C CYS A 236 17.11 18.54 5.25
N LEU A 237 17.65 19.09 4.16
CA LEU A 237 17.84 20.53 3.97
C LEU A 237 16.58 21.26 3.49
N ALA A 238 15.80 20.66 2.58
CA ALA A 238 14.71 21.35 1.89
C ALA A 238 13.59 21.89 2.81
N PRO A 239 13.22 21.24 3.94
CA PRO A 239 12.28 21.82 4.91
C PRO A 239 12.78 23.13 5.53
N PHE A 240 14.08 23.23 5.85
CA PHE A 240 14.67 24.47 6.39
C PHE A 240 14.67 25.58 5.34
N VAL A 241 15.06 25.26 4.11
CA VAL A 241 15.04 26.22 2.98
C VAL A 241 13.62 26.74 2.75
N LYS A 242 12.61 25.87 2.72
CA LYS A 242 11.19 26.27 2.58
C LYS A 242 10.74 27.23 3.68
N VAL A 243 11.13 26.98 4.94
CA VAL A 243 10.75 27.88 6.04
C VAL A 243 11.47 29.23 5.95
N LEU A 244 12.74 29.26 5.55
CA LEU A 244 13.49 30.51 5.40
C LEU A 244 12.91 31.38 4.27
N ASP A 245 12.79 30.80 3.07
CA ASP A 245 12.26 31.43 1.85
C ASP A 245 10.83 31.97 2.02
N GLN A 246 10.01 31.33 2.87
CA GLN A 246 8.63 31.76 3.16
C GLN A 246 8.50 32.80 4.28
N LYS A 247 9.60 33.22 4.93
CA LYS A 247 9.56 34.05 6.14
C LYS A 247 10.51 35.24 6.17
N PHE A 248 11.57 35.23 5.37
CA PHE A 248 12.63 36.25 5.37
C PHE A 248 12.98 36.67 3.95
#